data_AF-A0AAV4BIX5-F1
#
_entry.id   AF-A0AAV4BIX5-F1
#
_cell.length_a   1.000
_cell.length_b   1.000
_cell.length_c   1.000
_cell.angle_alpha   90.00
_cell.angle_beta   90.00
_cell.angle_gamma   90.00
#
_symmetry.space_group_name_H-M   'P 1'
#
loop_
_entity.id
_entity.type
_entity.pdbx_description
1 polymer ?
#
loop_
_entity_poly.entity_id
_entity_poly.type
_entity_poly.pdbx_seq_one_letter_code
_entity_poly.pdbx_strand_id
1 'polypeptide(L)'
;MCTSTAKANRVPKQLKSRKVAKGETAFSKGPVLAQKFEDKRTVYMLTTGNGAGTVTKIKPGGQRRTIPKSVDDYNKNMGGVDRY
;
A
#
# COMPACT_ATOMS: atom_id res chain seq x y z
N MET A 1 -2.76 14.52 -3.76
CA MET A 1 -2.36 13.36 -2.91
C MET A 1 -1.32 12.58 -3.71
N CYS A 2 -0.11 12.44 -3.20
CA CYS A 2 0.95 11.71 -3.90
C CYS A 2 1.09 10.33 -3.27
N THR A 3 0.98 9.28 -4.08
CA THR A 3 1.06 7.89 -3.62
C THR A 3 2.02 7.12 -4.51
N SER A 4 3.03 6.49 -3.92
CA SER A 4 4.02 5.70 -4.65
C SER A 4 4.46 4.46 -3.88
N THR A 5 5.07 3.54 -4.60
CA THR A 5 5.84 2.44 -3.97
C THR A 5 7.16 2.98 -3.43
N ALA A 6 7.71 2.31 -2.42
CA ALA A 6 9.02 2.62 -1.85
C ALA A 6 9.93 1.38 -1.82
N LYS A 7 11.23 1.59 -2.04
CA LYS A 7 12.23 0.52 -1.87
C LYS A 7 12.37 0.19 -0.39
N ALA A 8 12.51 -1.09 -0.06
CA ALA A 8 12.64 -1.57 1.31
C ALA A 8 13.77 -0.86 2.09
N ASN A 9 14.91 -0.57 1.45
CA ASN A 9 16.01 0.13 2.10
C ASN A 9 15.69 1.61 2.46
N ARG A 10 14.66 2.23 1.87
CA ARG A 10 14.29 3.64 2.06
C ARG A 10 13.13 3.88 3.03
N VAL A 11 12.61 2.83 3.68
CA VAL A 11 11.58 2.97 4.73
C VAL A 11 12.17 2.85 6.15
N PRO A 12 11.51 3.39 7.19
CA PRO A 12 11.98 3.30 8.57
C PRO A 12 12.21 1.84 9.03
N LYS A 13 13.26 1.61 9.83
CA LYS A 13 13.60 0.27 10.34
C LYS A 13 12.46 -0.33 11.17
N GLN A 14 11.78 0.49 11.95
CA GLN A 14 10.65 0.11 12.80
C GLN A 14 9.46 -0.41 11.98
N LEU A 15 9.22 0.16 10.80
CA LEU A 15 8.17 -0.30 9.90
C LEU A 15 8.57 -1.61 9.20
N LYS A 16 9.84 -1.76 8.83
CA LYS A 16 10.37 -3.00 8.24
C LYS A 16 10.26 -4.19 9.18
N SER A 17 10.67 -4.01 10.43
CA SER A 17 10.76 -5.07 11.44
C SER A 17 9.41 -5.54 11.97
N ARG A 18 8.34 -4.77 11.78
CA ARG A 18 6.98 -5.21 12.14
C ARG A 18 6.59 -6.47 11.36
N LYS A 19 6.26 -7.53 12.09
CA LYS A 19 5.66 -8.74 11.53
C LYS A 19 4.17 -8.46 11.28
N VAL A 20 3.70 -8.82 10.10
CA VAL A 20 2.34 -8.54 9.62
C VAL A 20 1.87 -9.81 8.91
N ALA A 21 0.63 -10.26 9.15
CA ALA A 21 0.12 -11.43 8.45
C ALA A 21 -0.26 -11.09 7.00
N LYS A 22 -0.40 -12.11 6.15
CA LYS A 22 -0.85 -11.92 4.78
C LYS A 22 -2.23 -11.24 4.75
N GLY A 23 -2.33 -10.14 4.01
CA GLY A 23 -3.55 -9.33 3.91
C GLY A 23 -3.64 -8.21 4.95
N GLU A 24 -2.73 -8.16 5.93
CA GLU A 24 -2.68 -7.11 6.93
C GLU A 24 -1.72 -5.98 6.57
N THR A 25 -1.83 -4.88 7.29
CA THR A 25 -0.98 -3.70 7.14
C THR A 25 -0.47 -3.14 8.44
N ALA A 26 0.76 -2.64 8.41
CA ALA A 26 1.30 -1.78 9.44
C ALA A 26 1.52 -0.36 8.89
N PHE A 27 1.28 0.64 9.74
CA PHE A 27 1.44 2.06 9.39
C PHE A 27 2.39 2.77 10.36
N SER A 28 3.12 3.76 9.83
CA SER A 28 3.80 4.79 10.60
C SER A 28 3.34 6.14 10.05
N LYS A 29 2.84 7.02 10.93
CA LYS A 29 2.21 8.29 10.56
C LYS A 29 3.08 9.45 11.02
N GLY A 30 3.52 10.26 10.06
CA GLY A 30 4.10 11.60 10.26
C GLY A 30 3.49 12.56 9.24
N PRO A 31 4.27 13.51 8.68
CA PRO A 31 3.85 14.31 7.51
C PRO A 31 3.51 13.44 6.28
N VAL A 32 4.09 12.24 6.24
CA VAL A 32 3.86 11.20 5.23
C VAL A 32 3.43 9.92 5.95
N LEU A 33 2.51 9.17 5.35
CA LEU A 33 2.12 7.83 5.77
C LEU A 33 3.06 6.81 5.12
N ALA A 34 3.80 6.07 5.94
CA ALA A 34 4.55 4.91 5.48
C ALA A 34 3.81 3.63 5.85
N GLN A 35 3.57 2.77 4.88
CA GLN A 35 2.78 1.56 5.04
C GLN A 35 3.53 0.32 4.54
N LYS A 36 3.49 -0.75 5.33
CA LYS A 36 3.91 -2.10 4.95
C LYS A 36 2.67 -2.95 4.72
N PHE A 37 2.60 -3.64 3.58
CA PHE A 37 1.51 -4.56 3.22
C PHE A 37 2.09 -5.92 2.81
N GLU A 38 1.59 -7.00 3.41
CA GLU A 38 1.99 -8.36 3.04
C GLU A 38 0.96 -8.99 2.10
N ASP A 39 1.37 -9.27 0.85
CA ASP A 39 0.56 -10.01 -0.13
C ASP A 39 1.27 -11.31 -0.57
N LYS A 40 1.40 -11.56 -1.88
CA LYS A 40 2.33 -12.56 -2.43
C LYS A 40 3.78 -12.17 -2.15
N ARG A 41 4.04 -10.87 -2.02
CA ARG A 41 5.32 -10.27 -1.64
C ARG A 41 5.03 -9.05 -0.78
N THR A 42 5.99 -8.68 0.05
CA THR A 42 5.93 -7.45 0.85
C THR A 42 5.99 -6.23 -0.06
N VAL A 43 5.05 -5.30 0.12
CA VAL A 43 5.02 -4.01 -0.58
C VAL A 43 5.09 -2.88 0.45
N TYR A 44 5.87 -1.85 0.11
CA TYR A 44 5.94 -0.63 0.90
C TYR A 44 5.35 0.53 0.10
N MET A 45 4.47 1.29 0.74
CA MET A 45 3.81 2.46 0.16
C MET A 45 4.16 3.72 0.96
N LEU A 46 4.33 4.82 0.25
CA LEU A 46 4.41 6.17 0.81
C LEU A 46 3.26 7.00 0.25
N THR A 47 2.51 7.64 1.14
CA THR A 47 1.36 8.47 0.76
C THR A 47 1.33 9.76 1.57
N THR A 48 1.10 10.89 0.90
CA THR A 48 0.82 12.17 1.56
C THR A 48 -0.68 12.32 1.86
N GLY A 49 -1.05 12.97 2.97
CA GLY A 49 -2.46 13.18 3.34
C GLY A 49 -3.19 11.92 3.84
N ASN A 50 -4.49 11.80 3.57
CA ASN A 50 -5.38 10.75 4.11
C ASN A 50 -5.29 9.41 3.34
N GLY A 51 -4.11 8.78 3.37
CA GLY A 51 -3.87 7.47 2.77
C GLY A 51 -4.17 6.26 3.67
N ALA A 52 -4.49 6.49 4.95
CA ALA A 52 -4.77 5.43 5.91
C ALA A 52 -6.21 4.91 5.70
N GLY A 53 -6.35 3.58 5.69
CA GLY A 53 -7.64 2.91 5.50
C GLY A 53 -7.54 1.71 4.56
N THR A 54 -8.65 1.00 4.42
CA THR A 54 -8.79 -0.17 3.57
C THR A 54 -9.95 -0.01 2.59
N VAL A 55 -9.86 -0.71 1.46
CA VAL A 55 -10.87 -0.76 0.42
C VAL A 55 -11.14 -2.22 0.10
N THR A 56 -12.40 -2.62 0.07
CA THR A 56 -12.81 -3.95 -0.36
C THR A 56 -13.00 -3.95 -1.87
N LYS A 57 -12.22 -4.76 -2.58
CA LYS A 57 -12.40 -5.02 -4.01
C LYS A 57 -13.08 -6.35 -4.25
N ILE A 58 -13.94 -6.39 -5.26
CA ILE A 58 -14.53 -7.63 -5.78
C ILE A 58 -13.71 -8.01 -7.01
N LYS A 59 -13.13 -9.21 -6.98
CA LYS A 59 -12.42 -9.77 -8.14
C LYS A 59 -13.40 -10.39 -9.13
N PRO A 60 -13.00 -10.55 -10.41
CA PRO A 60 -13.70 -11.44 -11.33
C PRO A 60 -13.83 -12.83 -10.68
N GLY A 61 -15.07 -13.34 -10.58
CA GLY A 61 -15.40 -14.55 -9.83
C GLY A 61 -15.93 -14.32 -8.40
N GLY A 62 -16.24 -13.08 -8.01
CA GLY A 62 -16.99 -12.76 -6.78
C GLY A 62 -16.17 -12.76 -5.49
N GLN A 63 -14.91 -13.19 -5.53
CA GLN A 63 -14.02 -13.15 -4.36
C GLN A 63 -13.79 -11.70 -3.90
N ARG A 64 -14.12 -11.43 -2.64
CA ARG A 64 -13.85 -10.16 -1.97
C ARG A 64 -12.43 -10.15 -1.43
N ARG A 65 -11.72 -9.04 -1.65
CA ARG A 65 -10.36 -8.82 -1.15
C ARG A 65 -10.24 -7.43 -0.57
N THR A 66 -9.92 -7.36 0.72
CA THR A 66 -9.58 -6.11 1.38
C THR A 66 -8.12 -5.77 1.10
N ILE A 67 -7.88 -4.57 0.58
CA ILE A 67 -6.53 -4.04 0.33
C ILE A 67 -6.41 -2.64 0.94
N PRO A 68 -5.19 -2.13 1.15
CA PRO A 68 -5.01 -0.80 1.68
C PRO A 68 -5.41 0.25 0.63
N LYS A 69 -5.97 1.37 1.08
CA LYS A 69 -6.40 2.46 0.19
C LYS A 69 -5.24 3.00 -0.67
N SER A 70 -4.07 3.18 -0.06
CA SER A 70 -2.84 3.59 -0.77
C SER A 70 -2.46 2.65 -1.93
N VAL A 71 -2.66 1.34 -1.78
CA VAL A 71 -2.39 0.36 -2.84
C VAL A 71 -3.43 0.47 -3.95
N ASP A 72 -4.70 0.66 -3.59
CA ASP A 72 -5.76 0.90 -4.58
C ASP A 72 -5.50 2.16 -5.41
N ASP A 73 -5.21 3.27 -4.73
CA ASP A 73 -4.94 4.56 -5.36
C ASP A 73 -3.72 4.49 -6.30
N TYR A 74 -2.65 3.79 -5.90
CA TYR A 74 -1.50 3.55 -6.77
C TYR A 74 -1.90 2.73 -8.01
N ASN A 75 -2.57 1.59 -7.82
CA ASN A 75 -2.92 0.70 -8.93
C ASN A 75 -3.84 1.35 -9.97
N LYS A 76 -4.71 2.28 -9.55
CA LYS A 76 -5.59 3.04 -10.45
C LYS A 76 -4.82 4.02 -11.35
N ASN A 77 -3.74 4.60 -10.85
CA ASN A 77 -3.06 5.73 -11.49
C ASN A 77 -1.69 5.38 -12.09
N MET A 78 -1.05 4.29 -11.66
CA MET A 78 0.32 3.92 -12.06
C MET A 78 0.49 3.67 -13.57
N GLY A 79 -0.58 3.32 -14.28
CA GLY A 79 -0.54 3.00 -15.72
C GLY A 79 -0.60 4.20 -16.65
N GLY A 80 -0.62 5.44 -16.14
CA GLY A 80 -0.78 6.64 -16.98
C GLY A 80 0.38 6.90 -17.96
N VAL A 81 1.57 6.39 -17.67
CA VAL A 81 2.77 6.55 -18.52
C VAL A 81 2.99 5.32 -19.41
N ASP A 82 2.88 4.12 -18.84
CA ASP A 82 3.17 2.84 -19.52
C ASP A 82 2.16 2.48 -20.63
N ARG A 83 0.98 3.12 -20.64
CA ARG A 83 -0.07 2.89 -21.64
C ARG A 83 -0.03 3.87 -22.82
N TYR A 84 0.90 4.83 -22.80
CA TYR A 84 1.12 5.83 -23.85
C TYR A 84 2.41 5.52 -24.59
#